data_AF-A0A7C6YY76-F1
#
_entry.id   AF-A0A7C6YY76-F1
#
_cell.length_a   1.000
_cell.length_b   1.000
_cell.length_c   1.000
_cell.angle_alpha   90.00
_cell.angle_beta   90.00
_cell.angle_gamma   90.00
#
_symmetry.space_group_name_H-M   'P 1'
#
loop_
_entity.id
_entity.type
_entity.pdbx_description
1 polymer ?
#
loop_
_entity_poly.entity_id
_entity_poly.type
_entity_poly.pdbx_seq_one_letter_code
_entity_poly.pdbx_strand_id
1 'polypeptide(L)'
;MAESFNSLIDALEKKRDCLNEIRILSEKQLVAAKNSEWAEFNRLGESIDKLTQEIDEINFNAKTEFACLKTIEDVERLWDKEKTAKIKLLKQEMQVLTEESLQMQEQSKIPISQAKEQALKELQVLELRQDAAKAYGWPNSYMRSVPRFIDKEK
;
A
#
# COMPACT_ATOMS: atom_id res chain seq x y z
N MET A 1 -8.20 -13.07 35.71
CA MET A 1 -8.94 -11.82 35.40
C MET A 1 -8.01 -10.70 34.94
N ALA A 2 -6.89 -10.41 35.62
CA ALA A 2 -5.94 -9.38 35.15
C ALA A 2 -5.11 -9.82 33.92
N GLU A 3 -4.73 -11.09 33.84
CA GLU A 3 -3.93 -11.65 32.73
C GLU A 3 -4.67 -11.62 31.39
N SER A 4 -5.97 -11.90 31.39
CA SER A 4 -6.79 -11.85 30.17
C SER A 4 -6.96 -10.42 29.63
N PHE A 5 -7.02 -9.43 30.51
CA PHE A 5 -7.04 -8.02 30.10
C PHE A 5 -5.70 -7.57 29.51
N ASN A 6 -4.59 -7.96 30.15
CA ASN A 6 -3.26 -7.62 29.65
C ASN A 6 -3.02 -8.24 28.27
N SER A 7 -3.42 -9.51 28.05
CA SER A 7 -3.35 -10.16 26.74
C SER A 7 -4.14 -9.39 25.66
N LEU A 8 -5.35 -8.93 25.98
CA LEU A 8 -6.15 -8.12 25.05
C LEU A 8 -5.48 -6.78 24.73
N ILE A 9 -4.96 -6.10 25.74
CA ILE A 9 -4.25 -4.83 25.55
C ILE A 9 -2.99 -5.04 24.70
N ASP A 10 -2.19 -6.06 24.97
CA ASP A 10 -0.99 -6.37 24.20
C ASP A 10 -1.34 -6.66 22.73
N ALA A 11 -2.44 -7.38 22.47
CA ALA A 11 -2.93 -7.62 21.11
C ALA A 11 -3.37 -6.31 20.42
N LEU A 12 -4.06 -5.41 21.13
CA LEU A 12 -4.49 -4.12 20.58
C LEU A 12 -3.30 -3.17 20.34
N GLU A 13 -2.31 -3.16 21.24
CA GLU A 13 -1.08 -2.38 21.10
C GLU A 13 -0.25 -2.88 19.92
N LYS A 14 -0.09 -4.20 19.76
CA LYS A 14 0.54 -4.79 18.56
C LYS A 14 -0.20 -4.39 17.28
N LYS A 15 -1.53 -4.46 17.27
CA LYS A 15 -2.34 -4.04 16.13
C LYS A 15 -2.11 -2.56 15.78
N ARG A 16 -2.08 -1.68 16.78
CA ARG A 16 -1.75 -0.26 16.59
C ARG A 16 -0.37 -0.10 15.97
N ASP A 17 0.62 -0.84 16.45
CA ASP A 17 2.00 -0.75 15.96
C ASP A 17 2.10 -1.21 14.50
N CYS A 18 1.44 -2.31 14.13
CA CYS A 18 1.31 -2.74 12.73
C CYS A 18 0.64 -1.67 11.86
N LEU A 19 -0.45 -1.03 12.33
CA LEU A 19 -1.12 0.05 11.60
C LEU A 19 -0.23 1.29 11.42
N ASN A 20 0.54 1.64 12.44
CA ASN A 20 1.51 2.73 12.35
C ASN A 20 2.62 2.41 11.34
N GLU A 21 3.10 1.17 11.32
CA GLU A 21 4.07 0.72 10.33
C GLU A 21 3.50 0.75 8.91
N ILE A 22 2.26 0.29 8.70
CA ILE A 22 1.54 0.43 7.42
C ILE A 22 1.46 1.89 7.00
N ARG A 23 1.16 2.82 7.91
CA ARG A 23 1.11 4.25 7.60
C ARG A 23 2.46 4.78 7.11
N ILE A 24 3.54 4.42 7.80
CA ILE A 24 4.92 4.81 7.42
C ILE A 24 5.29 4.21 6.06
N LEU A 25 4.97 2.94 5.82
CA LEU A 25 5.23 2.27 4.54
C LEU A 25 4.39 2.87 3.41
N SER A 26 3.14 3.23 3.67
CA SER A 26 2.25 3.89 2.69
C SER A 26 2.78 5.26 2.29
N GLU A 27 3.33 6.02 3.25
CA GLU A 27 3.99 7.30 2.97
C GLU A 27 5.22 7.10 2.06
N LYS A 28 6.08 6.13 2.38
CA LYS A 28 7.23 5.78 1.53
C LYS A 28 6.81 5.31 0.15
N GLN A 29 5.75 4.51 0.07
CA GLN A 29 5.20 4.00 -1.17
C GLN A 29 4.66 5.15 -2.04
N LEU A 30 4.00 6.13 -1.45
CA LEU A 30 3.56 7.34 -2.14
C LEU A 30 4.75 8.14 -2.70
N VAL A 31 5.84 8.26 -1.94
CA VAL A 31 7.07 8.93 -2.40
C VAL A 31 7.70 8.15 -3.58
N ALA A 32 7.81 6.83 -3.47
CA ALA A 32 8.30 5.98 -4.55
C ALA A 32 7.46 6.12 -5.83
N ALA A 33 6.13 6.20 -5.69
CA ALA A 33 5.23 6.44 -6.83
C ALA A 33 5.47 7.80 -7.49
N LYS A 34 5.69 8.87 -6.71
CA LYS A 34 6.02 10.21 -7.24
C LYS A 34 7.36 10.23 -7.96
N ASN A 35 8.33 9.47 -7.48
CA ASN A 35 9.67 9.36 -8.07
C ASN A 35 9.74 8.34 -9.22
N SER A 36 8.63 7.68 -9.58
CA SER A 36 8.60 6.60 -10.59
C SER A 36 9.48 5.39 -10.25
N GLU A 37 9.73 5.14 -8.97
CA GLU A 37 10.52 4.02 -8.46
C GLU A 37 9.63 2.77 -8.28
N TRP A 38 9.13 2.21 -9.39
CA TRP A 38 8.12 1.15 -9.37
C TRP A 38 8.56 -0.16 -8.69
N ALA A 39 9.85 -0.49 -8.74
CA ALA A 39 10.39 -1.66 -8.05
C ALA A 39 10.27 -1.50 -6.52
N GLU A 40 10.61 -0.33 -5.99
CA GLU A 40 10.49 -0.03 -4.56
C GLU A 40 9.02 0.10 -4.16
N PHE A 41 8.19 0.73 -5.01
CA PHE A 41 6.73 0.80 -4.80
C PHE A 41 6.10 -0.59 -4.60
N ASN A 42 6.44 -1.55 -5.46
CA ASN A 42 5.91 -2.91 -5.39
C ASN A 42 6.41 -3.65 -4.14
N ARG A 43 7.71 -3.54 -3.83
CA ARG A 43 8.31 -4.15 -2.63
C ARG A 43 7.67 -3.63 -1.34
N LEU A 44 7.41 -2.33 -1.27
CA LEU A 44 6.71 -1.72 -0.13
C LEU A 44 5.26 -2.22 -0.03
N GLY A 45 4.59 -2.42 -1.17
CA GLY A 45 3.25 -3.01 -1.22
C GLY A 45 3.19 -4.42 -0.64
N GLU A 46 4.13 -5.30 -1.03
CA GLU A 46 4.22 -6.65 -0.46
C GLU A 46 4.46 -6.65 1.06
N SER A 47 5.17 -5.63 1.56
CA SER A 47 5.43 -5.48 3.00
C SER A 47 4.17 -5.03 3.74
N ILE A 48 3.37 -4.13 3.15
CA ILE A 48 2.06 -3.71 3.66
C ILE A 48 1.08 -4.89 3.68
N ASP A 49 1.08 -5.72 2.64
CA ASP A 49 0.20 -6.91 2.56
C ASP A 49 0.49 -7.90 3.69
N LYS A 50 1.77 -8.13 4.02
CA LYS A 50 2.17 -8.99 5.15
C LYS A 50 1.68 -8.44 6.50
N LEU A 51 1.84 -7.14 6.74
CA LEU A 51 1.36 -6.50 7.96
C LEU A 51 -0.17 -6.53 8.06
N THR A 52 -0.85 -6.45 6.92
CA THR A 52 -2.32 -6.58 6.86
C THR A 52 -2.77 -7.98 7.26
N GLN A 53 -2.07 -9.01 6.79
CA GLN A 53 -2.31 -10.41 7.20
C GLN A 53 -2.09 -10.59 8.71
N GLU A 54 -1.02 -10.01 9.26
CA GLU A 54 -0.75 -10.06 10.70
C GLU A 54 -1.88 -9.38 11.52
N ILE A 55 -2.40 -8.24 11.06
CA ILE A 55 -3.56 -7.59 11.68
C ILE A 55 -4.80 -8.49 11.64
N ASP A 56 -5.03 -9.21 10.53
CA ASP A 56 -6.16 -10.12 10.40
C ASP A 56 -6.04 -11.33 11.36
N GLU A 57 -4.83 -11.86 11.54
CA GLU A 57 -4.55 -12.91 12.53
C GLU A 57 -4.79 -12.41 13.96
N ILE A 58 -4.32 -11.19 14.29
CA ILE A 58 -4.58 -10.57 15.60
C ILE A 58 -6.09 -10.40 15.82
N ASN A 59 -6.83 -9.93 14.81
CA ASN A 59 -8.28 -9.78 14.89
C ASN A 59 -9.00 -11.12 15.08
N PHE A 60 -8.54 -12.17 14.39
CA PHE A 60 -9.09 -13.51 14.50
C PHE A 60 -8.87 -14.11 15.89
N ASN A 61 -7.64 -14.00 16.41
CA ASN A 61 -7.29 -14.48 17.74
C ASN A 61 -8.09 -13.72 18.82
N ALA A 62 -8.17 -12.40 18.73
CA ALA A 62 -8.94 -11.58 19.66
C ALA A 62 -10.44 -11.93 19.64
N LYS A 63 -11.03 -12.18 18.46
CA LYS A 63 -12.44 -12.62 18.35
C LYS A 63 -12.66 -14.00 18.98
N THR A 64 -11.68 -14.89 18.87
CA THR A 64 -11.78 -16.26 19.39
C THR A 64 -11.61 -16.29 20.91
N GLU A 65 -10.60 -15.60 21.44
CA GLU A 65 -10.32 -15.54 22.88
C GLU A 65 -11.35 -14.73 23.65
N PHE A 66 -11.91 -13.69 23.03
CA PHE A 66 -12.82 -12.75 23.70
C PHE A 66 -14.21 -12.71 23.07
N ALA A 67 -14.71 -13.84 22.57
CA ALA A 67 -16.03 -13.95 21.93
C ALA A 67 -17.21 -13.45 22.81
N CYS A 68 -17.02 -13.38 24.13
CA CYS A 68 -17.96 -12.85 25.10
C CYS A 68 -18.03 -11.31 25.14
N LEU A 69 -17.03 -10.61 24.60
CA LEU A 69 -16.99 -9.14 24.53
C LEU A 69 -17.58 -8.67 23.20
N LYS A 70 -18.84 -8.23 23.23
CA LYS A 70 -19.51 -7.70 22.03
C LYS A 70 -19.49 -6.18 22.02
N THR A 71 -19.49 -5.57 23.19
CA THR A 71 -19.57 -4.13 23.36
C THR A 71 -18.51 -3.62 24.32
N ILE A 72 -18.21 -2.33 24.23
CA ILE A 72 -17.35 -1.62 25.19
C ILE A 72 -17.98 -1.62 26.60
N GLU A 73 -19.29 -1.73 26.69
CA GLU A 73 -20.03 -1.84 27.97
C GLU A 73 -19.76 -3.20 28.64
N ASP A 74 -19.57 -4.27 27.87
CA ASP A 74 -19.16 -5.58 28.41
C ASP A 74 -17.76 -5.53 29.01
N VAL A 75 -16.86 -4.76 28.38
CA VAL A 75 -15.49 -4.52 28.89
C VAL A 75 -15.52 -3.75 30.22
N GLU A 76 -16.37 -2.71 30.30
CA GLU A 76 -16.55 -1.92 31.53
C GLU A 76 -17.13 -2.75 32.68
N ARG A 77 -18.03 -3.69 32.38
CA ARG A 77 -18.57 -4.62 33.38
C ARG A 77 -17.55 -5.64 33.88
N LEU A 78 -16.50 -5.95 33.11
CA LEU A 78 -15.53 -7.01 33.43
C LEU A 78 -14.23 -6.51 34.05
N TRP A 79 -13.75 -5.31 33.71
CA TRP A 79 -12.41 -4.84 34.09
C TRP A 79 -12.34 -3.39 34.59
N ASP A 80 -13.45 -2.74 34.89
CA ASP A 80 -13.52 -1.36 35.42
C ASP A 80 -13.32 -0.24 34.39
N LYS A 81 -13.76 0.97 34.78
CA LYS A 81 -13.80 2.18 33.92
C LYS A 81 -12.44 2.64 33.40
N GLU A 82 -11.39 2.55 34.21
CA GLU A 82 -10.05 3.01 33.85
C GLU A 82 -9.44 2.18 32.71
N LYS A 83 -9.61 0.86 32.79
CA LYS A 83 -9.19 -0.09 31.77
C LYS A 83 -9.99 0.05 30.48
N THR A 84 -11.28 0.31 30.57
CA THR A 84 -12.13 0.64 29.41
C THR A 84 -11.72 1.96 28.76
N ALA A 85 -11.29 2.96 29.52
CA ALA A 85 -10.79 4.22 28.98
C ALA A 85 -9.52 4.01 28.14
N LYS A 86 -8.59 3.16 28.59
CA LYS A 86 -7.38 2.79 27.82
C LYS A 86 -7.74 2.14 26.47
N ILE A 87 -8.71 1.21 26.46
CA ILE A 87 -9.17 0.57 25.22
C ILE A 87 -9.84 1.57 24.27
N LYS A 88 -10.65 2.51 24.81
CA LYS A 88 -11.27 3.58 24.00
C LYS A 88 -10.22 4.45 23.32
N LEU A 89 -9.17 4.82 24.05
CA LEU A 89 -8.07 5.63 23.52
C LEU A 89 -7.32 4.89 22.40
N LEU A 90 -6.93 3.64 22.64
CA LEU A 90 -6.30 2.79 21.62
C LEU A 90 -7.18 2.62 20.37
N LYS A 91 -8.50 2.48 20.55
CA LYS A 91 -9.45 2.39 19.43
C LYS A 91 -9.48 3.66 18.59
N GLN A 92 -9.43 4.83 19.23
CA GLN A 92 -9.37 6.12 18.53
C GLN A 92 -8.05 6.27 17.77
N GLU A 93 -6.91 5.94 18.39
CA GLU A 93 -5.61 5.98 17.74
C GLU A 93 -5.57 5.09 16.49
N MET A 94 -6.03 3.84 16.60
CA MET A 94 -6.10 2.92 15.47
C MET A 94 -7.02 3.42 14.36
N GLN A 95 -8.15 4.07 14.71
CA GLN A 95 -9.05 4.65 13.72
C GLN A 95 -8.37 5.78 12.94
N VAL A 96 -7.69 6.70 13.64
CA VAL A 96 -6.93 7.79 13.01
C VAL A 96 -5.86 7.23 12.06
N LEU A 97 -5.06 6.24 12.52
CA LEU A 97 -4.03 5.60 11.68
C LEU A 97 -4.60 4.94 10.42
N THR A 98 -5.80 4.36 10.54
CA THR A 98 -6.50 3.75 9.40
C THR A 98 -6.95 4.81 8.41
N GLU A 99 -7.55 5.89 8.89
CA GLU A 99 -8.00 7.00 8.06
C GLU A 99 -6.84 7.67 7.32
N GLU A 100 -5.71 7.91 8.01
CA GLU A 100 -4.49 8.44 7.40
C GLU A 100 -3.94 7.52 6.32
N SER A 101 -3.87 6.21 6.59
CA SER A 101 -3.38 5.22 5.63
C SER A 101 -4.26 5.16 4.37
N LEU A 102 -5.58 5.20 4.53
CA LEU A 102 -6.53 5.26 3.41
C LEU A 102 -6.37 6.55 2.59
N GLN A 103 -6.14 7.68 3.25
CA GLN A 103 -5.92 8.95 2.56
C GLN A 103 -4.63 8.92 1.73
N MET A 104 -3.54 8.33 2.25
CA MET A 104 -2.30 8.13 1.50
C MET A 104 -2.49 7.20 0.30
N GLN A 105 -3.26 6.12 0.48
CA GLN A 105 -3.59 5.20 -0.61
C GLN A 105 -4.34 5.92 -1.73
N GLU A 106 -5.31 6.78 -1.41
CA GLU A 106 -6.04 7.56 -2.41
C GLU A 106 -5.10 8.49 -3.20
N GLN A 107 -4.18 9.16 -2.51
CA GLN A 107 -3.19 10.03 -3.16
C GLN A 107 -2.24 9.27 -4.10
N SER A 108 -1.95 8.00 -3.82
CA SER A 108 -1.09 7.17 -4.65
C SER A 108 -1.73 6.77 -6.00
N LYS A 109 -3.06 6.81 -6.12
CA LYS A 109 -3.77 6.42 -7.36
C LYS A 109 -3.45 7.36 -8.53
N ILE A 110 -3.21 8.64 -8.24
CA ILE A 110 -2.92 9.67 -9.26
C ILE A 110 -1.62 9.35 -10.02
N PRO A 111 -0.44 9.22 -9.36
CA PRO A 111 0.79 8.89 -10.06
C PRO A 111 0.74 7.52 -10.76
N ILE A 112 0.08 6.52 -10.17
CA ILE A 112 -0.10 5.20 -10.80
C ILE A 112 -0.88 5.31 -12.11
N SER A 113 -1.98 6.08 -12.12
CA SER A 113 -2.80 6.27 -13.32
C SER A 113 -2.02 6.98 -14.44
N GLN A 114 -1.25 8.01 -14.08
CA GLN A 114 -0.41 8.74 -15.04
C GLN A 114 0.67 7.84 -15.64
N ALA A 115 1.37 7.05 -14.83
CA ALA A 115 2.38 6.14 -15.30
C ALA A 115 1.81 5.04 -16.20
N LYS A 116 0.61 4.53 -15.87
CA LYS A 116 -0.11 3.57 -16.72
C LYS A 116 -0.46 4.18 -18.08
N GLU A 117 -0.96 5.41 -18.11
CA GLU A 117 -1.28 6.09 -19.38
C GLU A 117 -0.01 6.28 -20.24
N GLN A 118 1.11 6.66 -19.63
CA GLN A 118 2.39 6.80 -20.32
C GLN A 118 2.87 5.46 -20.89
N ALA A 119 2.84 4.38 -20.10
CA ALA A 119 3.23 3.05 -20.54
C ALA A 119 2.35 2.55 -21.71
N LEU A 120 1.04 2.83 -21.68
CA LEU A 120 0.14 2.49 -22.78
C LEU A 120 0.47 3.26 -24.07
N LYS A 121 0.80 4.55 -23.98
CA LYS A 121 1.24 5.34 -25.13
C LYS A 121 2.55 4.80 -25.71
N GLU A 122 3.51 4.45 -24.85
CA GLU A 122 4.78 3.85 -25.28
C GLU A 122 4.58 2.50 -25.98
N LEU A 123 3.69 1.65 -25.45
CA LEU A 123 3.32 0.38 -26.10
C LEU A 123 2.67 0.60 -27.47
N GLN A 124 1.73 1.53 -27.60
CA GLN A 124 1.12 1.86 -28.90
C GLN A 124 2.18 2.34 -29.91
N VAL A 125 3.15 3.16 -29.48
CA VAL A 125 4.25 3.57 -30.34
C VAL A 125 5.12 2.39 -30.76
N LEU A 126 5.39 1.44 -29.87
CA LEU A 126 6.17 0.24 -30.19
C LEU A 126 5.42 -0.70 -31.14
N GLU A 127 4.12 -0.90 -30.95
CA GLU A 127 3.27 -1.65 -31.86
C GLU A 127 3.25 -1.02 -33.26
N LEU A 128 3.04 0.30 -33.34
CA LEU A 128 3.11 1.03 -34.61
C LEU A 128 4.48 0.91 -35.29
N ARG A 129 5.57 0.94 -34.53
CA ARG A 129 6.93 0.71 -35.06
C ARG A 129 7.11 -0.72 -35.56
N GLN A 130 6.57 -1.71 -34.85
CA GLN A 130 6.61 -3.11 -35.25
C GLN A 130 5.79 -3.35 -36.52
N ASP A 131 4.60 -2.77 -36.61
CA ASP A 131 3.74 -2.87 -37.77
C ASP A 131 4.32 -2.13 -38.98
N ALA A 132 4.93 -0.97 -38.77
CA ALA A 132 5.72 -0.32 -39.82
C ALA A 132 6.87 -1.23 -40.29
N ALA A 133 7.64 -1.82 -39.37
CA ALA A 133 8.75 -2.71 -39.74
C ALA A 133 8.27 -3.94 -40.55
N LYS A 134 7.10 -4.51 -40.20
CA LYS A 134 6.46 -5.61 -40.96
C LYS A 134 5.94 -5.16 -42.31
N ALA A 135 5.22 -4.03 -42.37
CA ALA A 135 4.58 -3.50 -43.57
C ALA A 135 5.61 -3.06 -44.62
N TYR A 136 6.74 -2.50 -44.20
CA TYR A 136 7.79 -2.08 -45.12
C TYR A 136 8.71 -3.24 -45.55
N GLY A 137 8.72 -4.39 -44.86
CA GLY A 137 9.43 -5.59 -45.30
C GLY A 137 10.95 -5.40 -45.47
N TRP A 138 11.61 -4.68 -44.55
CA TRP A 138 13.02 -4.32 -44.72
C TRP A 138 13.95 -5.49 -44.36
N PRO A 139 14.79 -5.98 -45.30
CA PRO A 139 15.88 -6.87 -44.96
C PRO A 139 16.87 -6.15 -44.04
N ASN A 140 17.43 -6.86 -43.05
CA ASN A 140 18.41 -6.36 -42.08
C ASN A 140 19.65 -5.64 -42.69
N SER A 141 19.85 -5.71 -44.02
CA SER A 141 20.95 -5.07 -44.74
C SER A 141 20.84 -3.54 -44.90
N TYR A 142 19.66 -2.94 -44.72
CA TYR A 142 19.45 -1.48 -44.93
C TYR A 142 19.60 -0.62 -43.67
N MET A 143 19.85 -1.22 -42.49
CA MET A 143 20.10 -0.45 -41.25
C MET A 143 21.35 0.46 -41.32
N ARG A 144 22.26 0.25 -42.27
CA ARG A 144 23.44 1.11 -42.46
C ARG A 144 23.17 2.40 -43.26
N SER A 145 22.04 2.51 -43.94
CA SER A 145 21.76 3.63 -44.87
C SER A 145 20.65 4.57 -44.40
N VAL A 146 20.16 4.45 -43.16
CA VAL A 146 19.28 5.47 -42.58
C VAL A 146 20.11 6.76 -42.46
N PRO A 147 19.79 7.82 -43.21
CA PRO A 147 20.50 9.08 -43.08
C PRO A 147 20.28 9.58 -41.65
N ARG A 148 21.34 9.68 -40.87
CA ARG A 148 21.28 10.49 -39.65
C ARG A 148 21.06 11.91 -40.12
N PHE A 149 19.88 12.48 -39.87
CA PHE A 149 19.70 13.91 -39.95
C PHE A 149 20.66 14.51 -38.94
N ILE A 150 21.80 14.99 -39.44
CA ILE A 150 22.72 15.80 -38.65
C ILE A 150 22.01 17.14 -38.53
N ASP A 151 21.47 17.45 -37.36
CA ASP A 151 21.18 18.83 -36.99
C ASP A 151 22.51 19.58 -37.01
N LYS A 152 22.74 20.30 -38.11
CA LYS A 152 23.69 21.40 -38.13
C LYS A 152 22.89 22.64 -37.78
N GLU A 153 22.68 22.85 -36.47
CA GLU A 153 22.42 24.20 -35.98
C GLU A 153 23.59 25.10 -36.41
N LYS A 154 23.23 26.27 -36.91
CA LYS A 154 24.12 27.32 -37.42
C LYS A 154 23.70 28.64 -36.79
#